data_AF-A0A9P5KWV3-F1
#
_entry.id   AF-A0A9P5KWV3-F1
#
_cell.length_a   1.000
_cell.length_b   1.000
_cell.length_c   1.000
_cell.angle_alpha   90.00
_cell.angle_beta   90.00
_cell.angle_gamma   90.00
#
_symmetry.space_group_name_H-M   'P 1'
#
loop_
_entity.id
_entity.type
_entity.pdbx_description
1 polymer ?
#
loop_
_entity_poly.entity_id
_entity_poly.type
_entity_poly.pdbx_seq_one_letter_code
_entity_poly.pdbx_strand_id
1 'polypeptide(L)'
;MGGLPYEMRALEAIFISVVTVLDAEMQVHTTVVNGILADLEDDIDREKLRHLLIQSKKLSTFLQKATLVRDTLDELLEQDEDLAGLYLTEKAQGKPRTETDDHSEAEMLIESYYKHCDEIVQTVGNLVSNIRSTEEIVNIILDANRNSLMLLDLKFQIGTLGLGAGMFIASLYGMNLENFIEEENWGFGAVTGTVFVATAIVIMISLKNLYRVQRVTMSSSTDSRKRRAASSTTGSGSKVRRALFSRKDRPSPMTQKNRSKVWNWLAQSPNIKHY
;
A
#
# COMPACT_ATOMS: atom_id res chain seq x y z
N MET A 1 28.66 -17.27 -44.31
CA MET A 1 27.75 -16.82 -43.24
C MET A 1 26.86 -15.77 -43.85
N GLY A 2 25.65 -16.15 -44.29
CA GLY A 2 24.66 -15.19 -44.76
C GLY A 2 24.19 -14.40 -43.55
N GLY A 3 24.70 -13.18 -43.40
CA GLY A 3 24.31 -12.32 -42.29
C GLY A 3 22.96 -11.67 -42.57
N LEU A 4 22.22 -11.35 -41.49
CA LEU A 4 20.98 -10.57 -41.51
C LEU A 4 21.06 -9.40 -42.50
N PRO A 5 19.95 -9.06 -43.20
CA PRO A 5 19.86 -7.87 -44.04
C PRO A 5 20.29 -6.60 -43.29
N TYR A 6 20.77 -5.58 -44.02
CA TYR A 6 21.30 -4.36 -43.41
C TYR A 6 20.24 -3.65 -42.55
N GLU A 7 19.00 -3.59 -43.04
CA GLU A 7 17.83 -3.06 -42.36
C GLU A 7 17.57 -3.73 -41.01
N MET A 8 17.69 -5.07 -40.92
CA MET A 8 17.46 -5.81 -39.69
C MET A 8 18.56 -5.57 -38.67
N ARG A 9 19.82 -5.45 -39.11
CA ARG A 9 20.94 -5.08 -38.20
C ARG A 9 20.82 -3.65 -37.69
N ALA A 10 20.37 -2.73 -38.54
CA ALA A 10 20.14 -1.35 -38.14
C ALA A 10 19.01 -1.27 -37.11
N LEU A 11 17.92 -2.01 -37.33
CA LEU A 11 16.80 -2.10 -36.39
C LEU A 11 17.23 -2.74 -35.06
N GLU A 12 17.97 -3.84 -35.11
CA GLU A 12 18.53 -4.50 -33.93
C GLU A 12 19.39 -3.54 -33.10
N ALA A 13 20.28 -2.79 -33.74
CA ALA A 13 21.13 -1.82 -33.04
C ALA A 13 20.31 -0.71 -32.36
N ILE A 14 19.22 -0.25 -32.99
CA ILE A 14 18.30 0.73 -32.39
C ILE A 14 17.60 0.11 -31.17
N PHE A 15 17.06 -1.10 -31.30
CA PHE A 15 16.38 -1.76 -30.18
C PHE A 15 17.31 -2.06 -29.01
N ILE A 16 18.53 -2.53 -29.26
CA ILE A 16 19.56 -2.69 -28.22
C ILE A 16 19.76 -1.36 -27.49
N SER A 17 19.92 -0.26 -28.22
CA SER A 17 20.10 1.06 -27.61
C SER A 17 18.90 1.48 -26.76
N VAL A 18 17.67 1.32 -27.25
CA VAL A 18 16.45 1.71 -26.53
C VAL A 18 16.28 0.88 -25.28
N VAL A 19 16.39 -0.44 -25.40
CA VAL A 19 16.24 -1.38 -24.27
C VAL A 19 17.31 -1.15 -23.22
N THR A 20 18.57 -0.94 -23.62
CA THR A 20 19.66 -0.64 -22.67
C THR A 20 19.39 0.63 -21.88
N VAL A 21 18.83 1.66 -22.52
CA VAL A 21 18.45 2.92 -21.84
C VAL A 21 17.27 2.69 -20.89
N LEU A 22 16.24 1.95 -21.31
CA LEU A 22 15.10 1.63 -20.46
C LEU A 22 15.51 0.80 -19.24
N ASP A 23 16.35 -0.22 -19.42
CA ASP A 23 16.84 -1.04 -18.32
C ASP A 23 17.67 -0.21 -17.33
N ALA A 24 18.61 0.61 -17.82
CA ALA A 24 19.38 1.51 -16.96
C ALA A 24 18.49 2.48 -16.15
N GLU A 25 17.48 3.07 -16.79
CA GLU A 25 16.52 3.97 -16.14
C GLU A 25 15.67 3.22 -15.10
N MET A 26 15.24 2.00 -15.40
CA MET A 26 14.51 1.11 -14.47
C MET A 26 15.36 0.78 -13.23
N GLN A 27 16.64 0.41 -13.40
CA GLN A 27 17.53 0.06 -12.29
C GLN A 27 17.75 1.25 -11.35
N VAL A 28 17.95 2.44 -11.90
CA VAL A 28 18.10 3.68 -11.11
C VAL A 28 16.84 3.93 -10.29
N HIS A 29 15.66 3.88 -10.93
CA HIS A 29 14.39 4.09 -10.24
C HIS A 29 14.13 3.04 -9.16
N THR A 30 14.40 1.77 -9.44
CA THR A 30 14.22 0.65 -8.49
C THR A 30 15.09 0.84 -7.26
N THR A 31 16.36 1.19 -7.45
CA THR A 31 17.31 1.42 -6.36
C THR A 31 16.87 2.58 -5.47
N VAL A 32 16.49 3.72 -6.08
CA VAL A 32 16.09 4.92 -5.35
C VAL A 32 14.79 4.67 -4.57
N VAL A 33 13.79 4.03 -5.17
CA VAL A 33 12.52 3.76 -4.51
C VAL A 33 12.69 2.77 -3.37
N ASN A 34 13.43 1.68 -3.57
CA ASN A 34 13.67 0.71 -2.50
C ASN A 34 14.43 1.32 -1.33
N GLY A 35 15.39 2.21 -1.59
CA GLY A 35 16.07 2.97 -0.54
C GLY A 35 15.11 3.86 0.26
N ILE A 36 14.25 4.63 -0.42
CA ILE A 36 13.25 5.48 0.23
C ILE A 36 12.25 4.63 1.03
N LEU A 37 11.78 3.51 0.48
CA LEU A 37 10.85 2.61 1.17
C LEU A 37 11.45 2.05 2.46
N ALA A 38 12.73 1.64 2.44
CA ALA A 38 13.44 1.20 3.62
C ALA A 38 13.58 2.33 4.67
N ASP A 39 13.94 3.54 4.23
CA ASP A 39 14.04 4.70 5.11
C ASP A 39 12.70 5.07 5.77
N LEU A 40 11.56 4.83 5.10
CA LEU A 40 10.23 5.07 5.66
C LEU A 40 9.76 3.97 6.62
N GLU A 41 10.32 2.76 6.54
CA GLU A 41 10.02 1.66 7.47
C GLU A 41 10.59 1.95 8.87
N ASP A 42 11.77 2.57 8.92
CA ASP A 42 12.41 2.98 10.18
C ASP A 42 11.70 4.17 10.85
N ASP A 43 11.46 5.25 10.09
CA ASP A 43 10.76 6.43 10.59
C ASP A 43 10.04 7.24 9.49
N ILE A 44 8.86 7.75 9.84
CA ILE A 44 8.03 8.55 8.94
C ILE A 44 8.33 10.04 9.15
N ASP A 45 9.06 10.62 8.20
CA ASP A 45 9.32 12.05 8.11
C ASP A 45 8.56 12.70 6.92
N ARG A 46 8.16 13.97 7.09
CA ARG A 46 7.57 14.79 6.03
C ARG A 46 8.48 14.91 4.81
N GLU A 47 9.79 15.05 5.00
CA GLU A 47 10.75 15.20 3.90
C GLU A 47 10.87 13.90 3.09
N LYS A 48 10.95 12.75 3.77
CA LYS A 48 10.95 11.42 3.14
C LYS A 48 9.67 11.18 2.34
N LEU A 49 8.51 11.59 2.87
CA LEU A 49 7.24 11.53 2.15
C LEU A 49 7.21 12.43 0.91
N ARG A 50 7.76 13.63 1.02
CA ARG A 50 7.89 14.54 -0.13
C ARG A 50 8.76 13.91 -1.22
N HIS A 51 9.89 13.31 -0.84
CA HIS A 51 10.78 12.60 -1.75
C HIS A 51 10.09 11.39 -2.39
N LEU A 52 9.37 10.57 -1.62
CA LEU A 52 8.58 9.45 -2.12
C LEU A 52 7.57 9.90 -3.18
N LEU A 53 6.82 10.98 -2.94
CA LEU A 53 5.84 11.52 -3.89
C LEU A 53 6.48 12.01 -5.19
N ILE A 54 7.64 12.66 -5.11
CA ILE A 54 8.38 13.12 -6.31
C ILE A 54 8.84 11.91 -7.12
N GLN A 55 9.38 10.88 -6.46
CA GLN A 55 9.84 9.67 -7.15
C GLN A 55 8.68 8.84 -7.70
N SER A 56 7.55 8.76 -7.00
CA SER A 56 6.31 8.12 -7.45
C SER A 56 5.83 8.70 -8.79
N LYS A 57 5.86 10.03 -8.93
CA LYS A 57 5.52 10.72 -10.19
C LYS A 57 6.51 10.40 -11.30
N LYS A 58 7.82 10.47 -11.04
CA LYS A 58 8.85 10.16 -12.03
C LYS A 58 8.74 8.71 -12.51
N LEU A 59 8.57 7.76 -11.59
CA LEU A 59 8.37 6.34 -11.89
C LEU A 59 7.10 6.11 -12.72
N SER A 60 6.02 6.82 -12.43
CA SER A 60 4.78 6.73 -13.22
C SER A 60 4.96 7.24 -14.65
N THR A 61 5.71 8.33 -14.84
CA THR A 61 6.05 8.84 -16.18
C THR A 61 6.95 7.86 -16.93
N PHE A 62 7.93 7.26 -16.26
CA PHE A 62 8.78 6.22 -16.84
C PHE A 62 7.97 4.98 -17.26
N LEU A 63 7.06 4.51 -16.40
CA LEU A 63 6.15 3.41 -16.71
C LEU A 63 5.33 3.71 -17.97
N GLN A 64 4.74 4.90 -18.06
CA GLN A 64 3.98 5.30 -19.24
C GLN A 64 4.85 5.29 -20.52
N LYS A 65 6.07 5.81 -20.44
CA LYS A 65 7.03 5.79 -21.56
C LYS A 65 7.37 4.36 -21.99
N ALA A 66 7.71 3.48 -21.06
CA ALA A 66 8.04 2.09 -21.36
C ALA A 66 6.83 1.32 -21.94
N THR A 67 5.64 1.57 -21.41
CA THR A 67 4.38 1.01 -21.92
C THR A 67 4.14 1.42 -23.36
N LEU A 68 4.30 2.71 -23.70
CA LEU A 68 4.13 3.18 -25.08
C LEU A 68 5.13 2.51 -26.03
N VAL A 69 6.40 2.35 -25.63
CA VAL A 69 7.39 1.64 -26.45
C VAL A 69 6.98 0.19 -26.67
N ARG A 70 6.59 -0.52 -25.61
CA ARG A 70 6.11 -1.91 -25.72
C ARG A 70 4.89 -2.01 -26.64
N ASP A 71 3.89 -1.14 -26.44
CA ASP A 71 2.65 -1.16 -27.21
C ASP A 71 2.91 -0.90 -28.69
N THR A 72 3.84 0.00 -29.04
CA THR A 72 4.26 0.18 -30.45
C THR A 72 4.93 -1.04 -31.06
N LEU A 73 5.64 -1.86 -30.26
CA LEU A 73 6.22 -3.12 -30.76
C LEU A 73 5.13 -4.20 -30.93
N ASP A 74 4.12 -4.21 -30.06
CA ASP A 74 2.94 -5.09 -30.17
C ASP A 74 2.16 -4.78 -31.45
N GLU A 75 1.85 -3.49 -31.67
CA GLU A 75 1.14 -3.02 -32.87
C GLU A 75 1.91 -3.36 -34.16
N LEU A 76 3.25 -3.26 -34.13
CA LEU A 76 4.10 -3.63 -35.26
C LEU A 76 4.09 -5.14 -35.54
N LEU A 77 4.01 -5.97 -34.50
CA LEU A 77 3.93 -7.44 -34.63
C LEU A 77 2.55 -7.90 -35.13
N GLU A 78 1.49 -7.14 -34.86
CA GLU A 78 0.12 -7.47 -35.30
C GLU A 78 -0.14 -7.15 -36.78
N GLN A 79 0.69 -6.31 -37.41
CA GLN A 79 0.49 -5.83 -38.77
C GLN A 79 1.45 -6.48 -39.76
N ASP A 80 0.99 -7.53 -40.46
CA ASP A 80 1.76 -8.24 -41.48
C ASP A 80 2.23 -7.31 -42.62
N GLU A 81 1.46 -6.26 -42.96
CA GLU A 81 1.84 -5.25 -43.95
C GLU A 81 3.09 -4.47 -43.52
N ASP A 82 3.16 -4.10 -42.24
CA ASP A 82 4.32 -3.38 -41.69
C ASP A 82 5.53 -4.29 -41.62
N LEU A 83 5.36 -5.56 -41.21
CA LEU A 83 6.42 -6.58 -41.21
C LEU A 83 6.99 -6.81 -42.61
N ALA A 84 6.12 -6.93 -43.63
CA ALA A 84 6.54 -6.99 -45.03
C ALA A 84 7.30 -5.73 -45.45
N GLY A 85 6.84 -4.56 -44.97
CA GLY A 85 7.42 -3.25 -45.22
C GLY A 85 8.86 -3.07 -44.71
N LEU A 86 9.28 -3.86 -43.71
CA LEU A 86 10.64 -3.82 -43.15
C LEU A 86 11.71 -4.35 -44.10
N TYR A 87 11.36 -5.21 -45.07
CA TYR A 87 12.31 -5.82 -46.02
C TYR A 87 12.70 -4.86 -47.15
N LEU A 88 13.41 -3.80 -46.79
CA LEU A 88 13.79 -2.70 -47.68
C LEU A 88 14.74 -3.12 -48.81
N THR A 89 15.66 -4.05 -48.54
CA THR A 89 16.63 -4.52 -49.54
C THR A 89 15.93 -5.26 -50.68
N GLU A 90 14.97 -6.13 -50.36
CA GLU A 90 14.20 -6.88 -51.36
C GLU A 90 13.24 -5.97 -52.14
N LYS A 91 12.62 -5.01 -51.44
CA LYS A 91 11.81 -3.95 -52.05
C LYS A 91 12.62 -3.11 -53.05
N ALA A 92 13.85 -2.74 -52.70
CA ALA A 92 14.76 -2.01 -53.58
C ALA A 92 15.20 -2.83 -54.82
N GLN A 93 15.25 -4.16 -54.69
CA GLN A 93 15.54 -5.08 -55.80
C GLN A 93 14.32 -5.37 -56.69
N GLY A 94 13.18 -4.71 -56.46
CA GLY A 94 11.96 -4.89 -57.22
C GLY A 94 11.20 -6.18 -56.89
N LYS A 95 11.51 -6.80 -55.75
CA LYS A 95 10.82 -7.98 -55.21
C LYS A 95 10.25 -7.64 -53.83
N PRO A 96 9.23 -6.75 -53.75
CA PRO A 96 8.60 -6.47 -52.47
C PRO A 96 7.97 -7.76 -51.92
N ARG A 97 8.16 -8.03 -50.63
CA ARG A 97 7.37 -9.05 -49.96
C ARG A 97 5.93 -8.59 -49.81
N THR A 98 5.04 -9.56 -49.82
CA THR A 98 3.61 -9.45 -49.55
C THR A 98 3.34 -9.94 -48.14
N GLU A 99 2.17 -9.59 -47.59
CA GLU A 99 1.70 -10.03 -46.26
C GLU A 99 1.67 -11.56 -46.10
N THR A 100 1.58 -12.30 -47.21
CA THR A 100 1.54 -13.78 -47.21
C THR A 100 2.92 -14.43 -47.25
N ASP A 101 3.98 -13.64 -47.44
CA ASP A 101 5.35 -14.15 -47.42
C ASP A 101 5.81 -14.43 -45.98
N ASP A 102 6.82 -15.28 -45.84
CA ASP A 102 7.38 -15.60 -44.53
C ASP A 102 8.13 -14.38 -43.96
N HIS A 103 7.68 -13.85 -42.81
CA HIS A 103 8.30 -12.73 -42.10
C HIS A 103 9.00 -13.13 -40.80
N SER A 104 9.18 -14.45 -40.56
CA SER A 104 9.67 -15.01 -39.29
C SER A 104 10.93 -14.34 -38.73
N GLU A 105 11.88 -13.91 -39.57
CA GLU A 105 13.12 -13.28 -39.10
C GLU A 105 12.87 -11.93 -38.41
N ALA A 106 12.00 -11.10 -38.98
CA ALA A 106 11.62 -9.80 -38.41
C ALA A 106 10.74 -9.99 -37.17
N GLU A 107 9.78 -10.91 -37.23
CA GLU A 107 8.90 -11.27 -36.11
C GLU A 107 9.70 -11.73 -34.89
N MET A 108 10.58 -12.72 -35.05
CA MET A 108 11.39 -13.24 -33.94
C MET A 108 12.27 -12.15 -33.30
N LEU A 109 12.83 -11.26 -34.12
CA LEU A 109 13.65 -10.14 -33.65
C LEU A 109 12.79 -9.17 -32.82
N ILE A 110 11.68 -8.69 -33.37
CA ILE A 110 10.80 -7.71 -32.70
C ILE A 110 10.15 -8.33 -31.47
N GLU A 111 9.70 -9.59 -31.53
CA GLU A 111 9.11 -10.31 -30.41
C GLU A 111 10.09 -10.40 -29.23
N SER A 112 11.38 -10.67 -29.48
CA SER A 112 12.38 -10.71 -28.42
C SER A 112 12.49 -9.37 -27.67
N TYR A 113 12.51 -8.25 -28.39
CA TYR A 113 12.58 -6.91 -27.79
C TYR A 113 11.24 -6.49 -27.16
N TYR A 114 10.11 -6.88 -27.74
CA TYR A 114 8.79 -6.70 -27.12
C TYR A 114 8.73 -7.38 -25.76
N LYS A 115 9.14 -8.65 -25.66
CA LYS A 115 9.16 -9.39 -24.39
C LYS A 115 10.05 -8.72 -23.35
N HIS A 116 11.21 -8.21 -23.78
CA HIS A 116 12.10 -7.49 -22.88
C HIS A 116 11.49 -6.17 -22.37
N CYS A 117 10.89 -5.39 -23.26
CA CYS A 117 10.17 -4.17 -22.87
C CYS A 117 8.98 -4.49 -21.94
N ASP A 118 8.25 -5.59 -22.18
CA ASP A 118 7.15 -6.00 -21.33
C ASP A 118 7.62 -6.42 -19.92
N GLU A 119 8.74 -7.12 -19.80
CA GLU A 119 9.35 -7.42 -18.51
C GLU A 119 9.70 -6.15 -17.71
N ILE A 120 10.25 -5.13 -18.38
CA ILE A 120 10.51 -3.82 -17.78
C ILE A 120 9.20 -3.19 -17.30
N VAL A 121 8.16 -3.15 -18.15
CA VAL A 121 6.84 -2.58 -17.80
C VAL A 121 6.23 -3.29 -16.59
N GLN A 122 6.29 -4.63 -16.54
CA GLN A 122 5.77 -5.40 -15.41
C GLN A 122 6.54 -5.11 -14.12
N THR A 123 7.87 -5.08 -14.17
CA THR A 123 8.73 -4.81 -13.02
C THR A 123 8.45 -3.41 -12.44
N VAL A 124 8.40 -2.40 -13.30
CA VAL A 124 8.10 -1.02 -12.91
C VAL A 124 6.67 -0.89 -12.41
N GLY A 125 5.71 -1.56 -13.05
CA GLY A 125 4.31 -1.59 -12.63
C GLY A 125 4.13 -2.12 -11.21
N ASN A 126 4.86 -3.20 -10.88
CA ASN A 126 4.89 -3.74 -9.52
C ASN A 126 5.47 -2.74 -8.53
N LEU A 127 6.56 -2.04 -8.89
CA LEU A 127 7.16 -1.02 -8.03
C LEU A 127 6.21 0.16 -7.78
N VAL A 128 5.48 0.63 -8.80
CA VAL A 128 4.45 1.68 -8.64
C VAL A 128 3.34 1.21 -7.68
N SER A 129 2.90 -0.05 -7.80
CA SER A 129 1.89 -0.63 -6.90
C SER A 129 2.39 -0.69 -5.44
N ASN A 130 3.65 -1.06 -5.24
CA ASN A 130 4.27 -1.10 -3.92
C ASN A 130 4.35 0.30 -3.29
N ILE A 131 4.76 1.32 -4.06
CA ILE A 131 4.77 2.71 -3.58
C ILE A 131 3.37 3.15 -3.15
N ARG A 132 2.34 2.91 -3.96
CA ARG A 132 0.96 3.28 -3.62
C ARG A 132 0.48 2.60 -2.34
N SER A 133 0.81 1.32 -2.18
CA SER A 133 0.49 0.56 -0.96
C SER A 133 1.17 1.18 0.26
N THR A 134 2.44 1.57 0.15
CA THR A 134 3.15 2.25 1.25
C THR A 134 2.61 3.64 1.53
N GLU A 135 2.26 4.43 0.50
CA GLU A 135 1.62 5.74 0.66
C GLU A 135 0.28 5.62 1.42
N GLU A 136 -0.52 4.57 1.14
CA GLU A 136 -1.74 4.27 1.89
C GLU A 136 -1.44 3.94 3.37
N ILE A 137 -0.44 3.11 3.64
CA ILE A 137 -0.02 2.76 5.00
C ILE A 137 0.44 4.01 5.76
N VAL A 138 1.25 4.86 5.15
CA VAL A 138 1.73 6.08 5.80
C VAL A 138 0.57 7.03 6.10
N ASN A 139 -0.38 7.20 5.18
CA ASN A 139 -1.56 8.02 5.44
C ASN A 139 -2.38 7.48 6.64
N ILE A 140 -2.53 6.16 6.75
CA ILE A 140 -3.18 5.52 7.91
C ILE A 140 -2.43 5.85 9.21
N ILE A 141 -1.10 5.78 9.21
CA ILE A 141 -0.29 6.07 10.40
C ILE A 141 -0.38 7.56 10.78
N LEU A 142 -0.32 8.46 9.81
CA LEU A 142 -0.46 9.91 10.04
C LEU A 142 -1.83 10.26 10.64
N ASP A 143 -2.90 9.65 10.14
CA ASP A 143 -4.24 9.87 10.69
C ASP A 143 -4.39 9.27 12.09
N ALA A 144 -3.75 8.13 12.37
CA ALA A 144 -3.68 7.58 13.72
C ALA A 144 -2.94 8.52 14.69
N ASN A 145 -1.87 9.18 14.24
CA ASN A 145 -1.13 10.15 15.04
C ASN A 145 -1.93 11.45 15.27
N ARG A 146 -2.67 11.93 14.27
CA ARG A 146 -3.62 13.04 14.47
C ARG A 146 -4.70 12.69 15.49
N ASN A 147 -5.23 11.47 15.41
CA ASN A 147 -6.23 10.98 16.34
C ASN A 147 -5.67 10.82 17.77
N SER A 148 -4.42 10.40 17.92
CA SER A 148 -3.78 10.28 19.24
C SER A 148 -3.54 11.65 19.88
N LEU A 149 -3.14 12.67 19.10
CA LEU A 149 -2.95 14.04 19.56
C LEU A 149 -4.27 14.68 20.00
N MET A 150 -5.34 14.52 19.22
CA MET A 150 -6.68 15.00 19.60
C MET A 150 -7.15 14.35 20.91
N LEU A 151 -6.91 13.05 21.07
CA LEU A 151 -7.28 12.33 22.28
C LEU A 151 -6.47 12.79 23.50
N LEU A 152 -5.19 13.09 23.30
CA LEU A 152 -4.34 13.66 24.34
C LEU A 152 -4.82 15.05 24.76
N ASP A 153 -5.21 15.90 23.81
CA ASP A 153 -5.80 17.22 24.10
C ASP A 153 -7.12 17.08 24.90
N LEU A 154 -8.00 16.17 24.50
CA LEU A 154 -9.23 15.87 25.25
C LEU A 154 -8.94 15.42 26.69
N LYS A 155 -7.89 14.61 26.92
CA LYS A 155 -7.48 14.21 28.27
C LYS A 155 -7.00 15.41 29.10
N PHE A 156 -6.23 16.33 28.51
CA PHE A 156 -5.81 17.56 29.18
C PHE A 156 -7.00 18.45 29.51
N GLN A 157 -7.93 18.64 28.58
CA GLN A 157 -9.15 19.42 28.81
C GLN A 157 -10.00 18.83 29.95
N ILE A 158 -10.19 17.51 29.97
CA ILE A 158 -10.87 16.81 31.08
C ILE A 158 -10.13 17.04 32.40
N GLY A 159 -8.80 16.96 32.40
CA GLY A 159 -7.96 17.24 33.56
C GLY A 159 -8.16 18.67 34.09
N THR A 160 -8.11 19.66 33.20
CA THR A 160 -8.34 21.07 33.53
C THR A 160 -9.75 21.34 34.04
N LEU A 161 -10.78 20.73 33.45
CA LEU A 161 -12.16 20.83 33.94
C LEU A 161 -12.34 20.21 35.32
N GLY A 162 -11.73 19.04 35.54
CA GLY A 162 -11.74 18.37 36.85
C GLY A 162 -11.05 19.22 37.91
N LEU A 163 -9.85 19.72 37.62
CA LEU A 163 -9.13 20.64 38.51
C LEU A 163 -9.92 21.93 38.75
N GLY A 164 -10.56 22.50 37.71
CA GLY A 164 -11.40 23.69 37.84
C GLY A 164 -12.60 23.46 38.77
N ALA A 165 -13.25 22.31 38.69
CA ALA A 165 -14.32 21.93 39.61
C ALA A 165 -13.82 21.78 41.06
N GLY A 166 -12.65 21.17 41.26
CA GLY A 166 -12.00 21.07 42.56
C GLY A 166 -11.62 22.43 43.15
N MET A 167 -11.00 23.29 42.33
CA MET A 167 -10.65 24.67 42.68
C MET A 167 -11.89 25.50 43.01
N PHE A 168 -13.00 25.32 42.30
CA PHE A 168 -14.25 26.01 42.59
C PHE A 168 -14.76 25.66 44.00
N ILE A 169 -14.79 24.37 44.37
CA ILE A 169 -15.21 23.95 45.71
C ILE A 169 -14.24 24.47 46.78
N ALA A 170 -12.93 24.36 46.56
CA ALA A 170 -11.93 24.91 47.47
C ALA A 170 -12.06 26.43 47.62
N SER A 171 -12.35 27.14 46.53
CA SER A 171 -12.57 28.58 46.54
C SER A 171 -13.83 28.94 47.34
N LEU A 172 -14.92 28.18 47.23
CA LEU A 172 -16.12 28.43 48.02
C LEU A 172 -15.88 28.36 49.53
N TYR A 173 -15.08 27.38 49.98
CA TYR A 173 -14.69 27.24 51.39
C TYR A 173 -13.58 28.21 51.82
N GLY A 174 -12.77 28.72 50.87
CA GLY A 174 -11.77 29.74 51.11
C GLY A 174 -12.33 31.17 51.14
N MET A 175 -13.58 31.36 50.71
CA MET A 175 -14.33 32.60 50.92
C MET A 175 -14.80 32.66 52.38
N ASN A 176 -14.69 33.84 53.00
CA ASN A 176 -15.01 34.13 54.41
C ASN A 176 -16.51 33.94 54.74
N LEU A 177 -16.95 32.68 54.78
CA LEU A 177 -18.28 32.22 55.18
C LEU A 177 -18.16 31.56 56.56
N GLU A 178 -19.01 31.95 57.53
CA GLU A 178 -19.08 31.27 58.83
C GLU A 178 -19.41 29.78 58.61
N ASN A 179 -18.43 28.92 58.88
CA ASN A 179 -18.58 27.48 58.78
C ASN A 179 -18.42 26.89 60.18
N PHE A 180 -19.43 26.17 60.67
CA PHE A 180 -19.47 25.49 61.98
C PHE A 180 -18.38 24.39 62.18
N ILE A 181 -17.45 24.24 61.23
CA ILE A 181 -16.37 23.23 61.18
C ILE A 181 -15.01 23.85 61.56
N GLU A 182 -14.89 25.18 61.71
CA GLU A 182 -13.62 25.86 62.01
C GLU A 182 -13.07 25.58 63.42
N GLU A 183 -13.91 25.25 64.41
CA GLU A 183 -13.47 25.05 65.80
C GLU A 183 -12.76 23.71 66.04
N GLU A 184 -12.77 22.79 65.06
CA GLU A 184 -12.24 21.44 65.22
C GLU A 184 -10.91 21.21 64.48
N ASN A 185 -9.92 20.65 65.19
CA ASN A 185 -8.55 20.44 64.70
C ASN A 185 -8.42 19.51 63.46
N TRP A 186 -9.50 18.80 63.07
CA TRP A 186 -9.55 17.94 61.89
C TRP A 186 -10.33 18.52 60.69
N GLY A 187 -11.01 19.66 60.85
CA GLY A 187 -11.89 20.25 59.82
C GLY A 187 -11.17 20.57 58.52
N PHE A 188 -9.96 21.14 58.60
CA PHE A 188 -9.12 21.43 57.43
C PHE A 188 -8.74 20.17 56.64
N GLY A 189 -8.39 19.09 57.35
CA GLY A 189 -8.02 17.81 56.74
C GLY A 189 -9.20 17.15 56.03
N ALA A 190 -10.40 17.21 56.62
CA ALA A 190 -11.61 16.65 56.02
C ALA A 190 -12.05 17.41 54.76
N VAL A 191 -12.02 18.75 54.76
CA VAL A 191 -12.37 19.55 53.56
C VAL A 191 -11.36 19.30 52.44
N THR A 192 -10.07 19.30 52.73
CA THR A 192 -9.03 19.01 51.73
C THR A 192 -9.17 17.59 51.16
N GLY A 193 -9.40 16.60 52.02
CA GLY A 193 -9.61 15.21 51.60
C GLY A 193 -10.86 15.03 50.74
N THR A 194 -11.98 15.64 51.13
CA THR A 194 -13.25 15.56 50.38
C THR A 194 -13.16 16.25 49.01
N VAL A 195 -12.54 17.43 48.92
CA VAL A 195 -12.31 18.12 47.64
C VAL A 195 -11.40 17.31 46.72
N PHE A 196 -10.34 16.72 47.26
CA PHE A 196 -9.43 15.87 46.48
C PHE A 196 -10.15 14.64 45.93
N VAL A 197 -10.95 13.96 46.77
CA VAL A 197 -11.76 12.81 46.35
C VAL A 197 -12.82 13.20 45.31
N ALA A 198 -13.55 14.29 45.54
CA ALA A 198 -14.55 14.79 44.59
C ALA A 198 -13.92 15.12 43.22
N THR A 199 -12.77 15.79 43.22
CA THR A 199 -11.99 16.11 42.01
C THR A 199 -11.57 14.85 41.26
N ALA A 200 -11.04 13.85 41.98
CA ALA A 200 -10.65 12.58 41.40
C ALA A 200 -11.83 11.81 40.79
N ILE A 201 -13.02 11.84 41.43
CA ILE A 201 -14.24 11.21 40.91
C ILE A 201 -14.69 11.88 39.61
N VAL A 202 -14.72 13.21 39.54
CA VAL A 202 -15.11 13.94 38.33
C VAL A 202 -14.17 13.62 37.15
N ILE A 203 -12.86 13.58 37.41
CA ILE A 203 -11.86 13.22 36.38
C ILE A 203 -12.07 11.76 35.94
N MET A 204 -12.25 10.82 36.87
CA MET A 204 -12.48 9.41 36.54
C MET A 204 -13.75 9.18 35.71
N ILE A 205 -14.87 9.83 36.07
CA ILE A 205 -16.13 9.72 35.31
C ILE A 205 -15.94 10.27 33.89
N SER A 206 -15.30 11.43 33.77
CA SER A 206 -15.05 12.09 32.49
C SER A 206 -14.14 11.25 31.58
N LEU A 207 -13.07 10.67 32.13
CA LEU A 207 -12.18 9.76 31.39
C LEU A 207 -12.88 8.45 31.00
N LYS A 208 -13.70 7.86 31.88
CA LYS A 208 -14.47 6.64 31.58
C LYS A 208 -15.45 6.87 30.43
N ASN A 209 -16.10 8.02 30.41
CA ASN A 209 -16.99 8.40 29.31
C ASN A 209 -16.20 8.56 27.98
N LEU A 210 -15.00 9.15 28.02
CA LEU A 210 -14.11 9.24 26.85
C LEU A 210 -13.73 7.86 26.30
N TYR A 211 -13.29 6.93 27.15
CA TYR A 211 -12.94 5.57 26.73
C TYR A 211 -14.14 4.81 26.14
N ARG A 212 -15.35 5.06 26.63
CA ARG A 212 -16.57 4.44 26.11
C ARG A 212 -16.88 4.93 24.69
N VAL A 213 -16.78 6.23 24.44
CA VAL A 213 -17.01 6.83 23.12
C VAL A 213 -15.96 6.36 22.11
N GLN A 214 -14.69 6.30 22.51
CA GLN A 214 -13.60 5.81 21.67
C GLN A 214 -13.81 4.37 21.19
N ARG A 215 -14.33 3.50 22.07
CA ARG A 215 -14.61 2.08 21.74
C ARG A 215 -15.72 1.93 20.70
N VAL A 216 -16.73 2.80 20.72
CA VAL A 216 -17.88 2.73 19.80
C VAL A 216 -17.48 3.15 18.38
N THR A 217 -16.60 4.15 18.25
CA THR A 217 -16.13 4.63 16.93
C THR A 217 -15.27 3.59 16.19
N MET A 218 -14.50 2.76 16.91
CA MET A 218 -13.69 1.69 16.29
C MET A 218 -14.50 0.43 15.95
N SER A 219 -15.63 0.19 16.62
CA SER A 219 -16.51 -0.96 16.36
C SER A 219 -17.33 -0.82 15.07
N SER A 220 -17.59 0.42 14.61
CA SER A 220 -18.45 0.67 13.44
C SER A 220 -17.73 0.46 12.11
N SER A 221 -16.41 0.61 12.05
CA SER A 221 -15.61 0.40 10.83
C SER A 221 -15.55 -1.08 10.41
N THR A 222 -15.54 -2.00 11.38
CA THR A 222 -15.56 -3.45 11.14
C THR A 222 -16.92 -3.91 10.58
N ASP A 223 -18.02 -3.36 11.09
CA ASP A 223 -19.37 -3.65 10.56
C ASP A 223 -19.61 -3.07 9.16
N SER A 224 -18.99 -1.93 8.85
CA SER A 224 -19.10 -1.28 7.54
C SER A 224 -18.45 -2.09 6.42
N ARG A 225 -17.28 -2.71 6.65
CA ARG A 225 -16.64 -3.64 5.71
C ARG A 225 -17.46 -4.92 5.52
N LYS A 226 -18.04 -5.45 6.61
CA LYS A 226 -18.89 -6.65 6.57
C LYS A 226 -20.19 -6.40 5.80
N ARG A 227 -20.80 -5.22 5.94
CA ARG A 227 -21.98 -4.79 5.17
C ARG A 227 -21.68 -4.54 3.70
N ARG A 228 -20.53 -3.96 3.34
CA ARG A 228 -20.11 -3.77 1.94
C ARG A 228 -19.76 -5.08 1.22
N ALA A 229 -19.14 -6.03 1.92
CA ALA A 229 -18.90 -7.38 1.39
C ALA A 229 -20.20 -8.19 1.24
N ALA A 230 -21.19 -7.95 2.11
CA ALA A 230 -22.52 -8.55 1.98
C ALA A 230 -23.34 -7.95 0.83
N SER A 231 -23.20 -6.64 0.54
CA SER A 231 -23.94 -5.97 -0.54
C SER A 231 -23.39 -6.23 -1.94
N SER A 232 -22.12 -6.66 -2.10
CA SER A 232 -21.57 -7.04 -3.41
C SER A 232 -21.98 -8.46 -3.85
N THR A 233 -22.71 -9.21 -3.01
CA THR A 233 -23.21 -10.57 -3.33
C THR A 233 -24.67 -10.57 -3.79
N THR A 234 -25.32 -9.40 -3.84
CA THR A 234 -26.72 -9.24 -4.27
C THR A 234 -26.81 -8.47 -5.60
N GLY A 235 -25.89 -8.74 -6.53
CA GLY A 235 -25.98 -8.34 -7.93
C GLY A 235 -26.45 -9.52 -8.78
N SER A 236 -27.57 -9.34 -9.46
CA SER A 236 -28.36 -10.31 -10.25
C SER A 236 -27.64 -10.93 -11.47
N GLY A 237 -26.47 -11.55 -11.30
CA GLY A 237 -25.72 -12.19 -12.39
C GLY A 237 -25.04 -13.53 -12.04
N SER A 238 -25.02 -13.95 -10.77
CA SER A 238 -24.17 -15.08 -10.33
C SER A 238 -24.80 -16.47 -10.42
N LYS A 239 -26.06 -16.61 -10.88
CA LYS A 239 -26.70 -17.95 -11.02
C LYS A 239 -26.14 -18.74 -12.21
N VAL A 240 -25.61 -18.08 -13.25
CA VAL A 240 -25.05 -18.76 -14.43
C VAL A 240 -23.65 -19.32 -14.14
N ARG A 241 -22.83 -18.63 -13.34
CA ARG A 241 -21.45 -19.08 -13.02
C ARG A 241 -21.37 -20.21 -12.01
N ARG A 242 -22.41 -20.45 -11.20
CA ARG A 242 -22.40 -21.52 -10.19
C ARG A 242 -22.70 -22.91 -10.79
N ALA A 243 -23.21 -22.98 -12.02
CA ALA A 243 -23.45 -24.23 -12.72
C ALA A 243 -22.23 -24.76 -13.51
N LEU A 244 -21.22 -23.93 -13.76
CA LEU A 244 -20.06 -24.28 -14.59
C LEU A 244 -18.84 -24.79 -13.82
N PHE A 245 -18.80 -24.65 -12.49
CA PHE A 245 -17.77 -25.27 -11.66
C PHE A 245 -18.34 -26.46 -10.88
N SER A 246 -18.83 -27.44 -11.64
CA SER A 246 -19.09 -28.79 -11.14
C SER A 246 -17.76 -29.49 -10.91
N ARG A 247 -17.34 -29.52 -9.65
CA ARG A 247 -16.76 -30.67 -8.94
C ARG A 247 -15.93 -31.63 -9.81
N LYS A 248 -14.79 -31.19 -10.36
CA LYS A 248 -13.77 -32.15 -10.83
C LYS A 248 -12.34 -31.91 -10.37
N ASP A 249 -11.92 -30.67 -10.08
CA ASP A 249 -10.52 -30.43 -9.67
C ASP A 249 -10.41 -29.58 -8.40
N ARG A 250 -10.79 -30.16 -7.25
CA ARG A 250 -10.36 -29.63 -5.94
C ARG A 250 -9.30 -30.56 -5.34
N PRO A 251 -8.11 -30.06 -4.97
CA PRO A 251 -7.15 -30.86 -4.23
C PRO A 251 -7.76 -31.28 -2.89
N SER A 252 -7.61 -32.56 -2.55
CA SER A 252 -8.16 -33.16 -1.32
C SER A 252 -7.63 -32.45 -0.07
N PRO A 253 -8.46 -32.21 0.96
CA PRO A 253 -8.01 -31.63 2.22
C PRO A 253 -6.97 -32.54 2.89
N MET A 254 -5.88 -31.94 3.35
CA MET A 254 -4.77 -32.62 3.99
C MET A 254 -5.26 -33.43 5.20
N THR A 255 -5.15 -34.75 5.12
CA THR A 255 -5.54 -35.65 6.21
C THR A 255 -4.70 -35.39 7.47
N GLN A 256 -5.28 -35.63 8.64
CA GLN A 256 -4.69 -35.35 9.95
C GLN A 256 -3.27 -35.95 10.13
N LYS A 257 -3.01 -37.10 9.48
CA LYS A 257 -1.71 -37.78 9.44
C LYS A 257 -0.63 -37.04 8.64
N ASN A 258 -1.02 -36.25 7.63
CA ASN A 258 -0.09 -35.42 6.87
C ASN A 258 0.22 -34.10 7.59
N ARG A 259 -0.73 -33.57 8.38
CA ARG A 259 -0.50 -32.37 9.19
C ARG A 259 0.55 -32.62 10.28
N SER A 260 0.54 -33.77 10.94
CA SER A 260 1.55 -34.12 11.95
C SER A 260 2.95 -34.29 11.38
N LYS A 261 3.07 -34.79 10.14
CA LYS A 261 4.37 -34.88 9.45
C LYS A 261 4.96 -33.51 9.12
N VAL A 262 4.12 -32.55 8.70
CA VAL A 262 4.56 -31.17 8.45
C VAL A 262 4.96 -30.47 9.74
N TRP A 263 4.21 -30.67 10.83
CA TRP A 263 4.58 -30.15 12.15
C TRP A 263 5.90 -30.72 12.67
N ASN A 264 6.14 -32.02 12.50
CA ASN A 264 7.42 -32.64 12.88
C ASN A 264 8.59 -32.15 12.01
N TRP A 265 8.37 -31.89 10.73
CA TRP A 265 9.38 -31.33 9.84
C TRP A 265 9.72 -29.88 10.23
N LEU A 266 8.73 -29.05 10.55
CA LEU A 266 8.95 -27.68 11.03
C LEU A 266 9.66 -27.62 12.39
N ALA A 267 9.40 -28.58 13.28
CA ALA A 267 10.05 -28.65 14.59
C ALA A 267 11.53 -29.08 14.56
N GLN A 268 11.99 -29.69 13.45
CA GLN A 268 13.38 -30.13 13.26
C GLN A 268 14.23 -29.16 12.42
N SER A 269 13.65 -28.07 11.93
CA SER A 269 14.37 -27.05 11.15
C SER A 269 15.23 -26.15 12.06
N PRO A 270 16.57 -26.09 11.88
CA PRO A 270 17.47 -25.40 12.80
C PRO A 270 17.43 -23.86 12.79
N ASN A 271 16.64 -23.24 11.90
CA ASN A 271 16.77 -21.80 11.57
C ASN A 271 15.54 -20.94 11.88
N ILE A 272 14.74 -21.30 12.88
CA ILE A 272 13.61 -20.44 13.33
C ILE A 272 13.70 -20.21 14.84
N LYS A 273 14.78 -19.52 15.27
CA LYS A 273 14.87 -18.88 16.58
C LYS A 273 15.69 -17.61 16.49
N HIS A 274 15.17 -16.60 15.82
CA HIS A 274 15.44 -15.19 16.11
C HIS A 274 14.35 -14.37 15.42
N TYR A 275 13.22 -14.19 16.13
CA TYR A 275 12.36 -13.01 16.19
C TYR A 275 11.27 -13.30 17.24
#